data_AF-T0LZG4-F1
#
_entry.id   AF-T0LZG4-F1
#
_cell.length_a   1.000
_cell.length_b   1.000
_cell.length_c   1.000
_cell.angle_alpha   90.00
_cell.angle_beta   90.00
_cell.angle_gamma   90.00
#
_symmetry.space_group_name_H-M   'P 1'
#
loop_
_entity.id
_entity.type
_entity.pdbx_description
1 polymer ?
#
loop_
_entity_poly.entity_id
_entity_poly.type
_entity_poly.pdbx_seq_one_letter_code
_entity_poly.pdbx_strand_id
1 'polypeptide(L)'
;MSCSNCFDAKGRKITKISVPHTETYKVGATNVTEGVTVVQFKEGPGAILNWKYIIEGETSSNASITYVIQHSGKTITNKFKTKYIDTINGKKIVHVEGSGLNSNGRVTTANKDLSYNLR
;
A
#
# COMPACT_ATOMS: atom_id res chain seq x y z
N MET A 1 9.83 5.81 -12.53
CA MET A 1 10.84 5.76 -11.46
C MET A 1 11.83 4.67 -11.86
N SER A 2 13.11 4.99 -12.07
CA SER A 2 14.14 3.98 -12.35
C SER A 2 14.66 3.45 -11.02
N CYS A 3 14.69 2.13 -10.83
CA CYS A 3 15.37 1.54 -9.70
C CYS A 3 16.65 0.89 -10.18
N SER A 4 17.81 1.43 -9.79
CA SER A 4 19.11 0.94 -10.24
C SER A 4 19.48 -0.42 -9.65
N ASN A 5 19.00 -0.74 -8.44
CA ASN A 5 19.27 -1.99 -7.70
C ASN A 5 18.02 -2.55 -6.99
N CYS A 6 16.91 -2.70 -7.72
CA CYS A 6 15.73 -3.40 -7.18
C CYS A 6 15.76 -4.87 -7.54
N PHE A 7 15.42 -5.71 -6.58
CA PHE A 7 15.23 -7.14 -6.78
C PHE A 7 13.86 -7.54 -6.24
N ASP A 8 13.21 -8.52 -6.88
CA ASP A 8 12.02 -9.13 -6.29
C ASP A 8 12.39 -10.06 -5.13
N ALA A 9 11.38 -10.60 -4.44
CA ALA A 9 11.57 -11.54 -3.34
C ALA A 9 12.27 -12.85 -3.75
N LYS A 10 12.39 -13.13 -5.06
CA LYS A 10 13.10 -14.28 -5.62
C LYS A 10 14.50 -13.93 -6.11
N GLY A 11 14.96 -12.70 -5.90
CA GLY A 11 16.28 -12.22 -6.32
C GLY A 11 16.38 -11.86 -7.81
N ARG A 12 15.27 -11.74 -8.55
CA ARG A 12 15.30 -11.30 -9.96
C ARG A 12 15.51 -9.80 -10.04
N LYS A 13 16.41 -9.36 -10.92
CA LYS A 13 16.71 -7.92 -11.07
C LYS A 13 15.55 -7.22 -11.76
N ILE A 14 15.01 -6.19 -11.13
CA ILE A 14 13.98 -5.31 -11.70
C ILE A 14 14.67 -4.23 -12.54
N THR A 15 14.28 -4.10 -13.81
CA THR A 15 14.84 -3.12 -14.75
C THR A 15 13.94 -1.90 -14.90
N LYS A 16 12.62 -2.07 -14.76
CA LYS A 16 11.65 -0.99 -14.88
C LYS A 16 10.42 -1.26 -14.04
N ILE A 17 9.93 -0.22 -13.38
CA ILE A 17 8.59 -0.18 -12.77
C ILE A 17 7.84 0.98 -13.41
N SER A 18 6.69 0.68 -13.98
CA SER A 18 5.79 1.69 -14.56
C SER A 18 4.37 1.48 -14.06
N VAL A 19 3.67 2.59 -13.86
CA VAL A 19 2.26 2.62 -13.47
C VAL A 19 1.49 3.21 -14.65
N PRO A 20 1.16 2.41 -15.68
CA PRO A 20 0.51 2.92 -16.89
C PRO A 20 -0.90 3.44 -16.66
N HIS A 21 -1.55 3.02 -15.57
CA HIS A 21 -2.89 3.47 -15.22
C HIS A 21 -3.01 3.67 -13.71
N THR A 22 -3.62 4.77 -13.33
CA THR A 22 -4.04 5.06 -11.97
C THR A 22 -5.26 5.97 -12.05
N GLU A 23 -6.26 5.68 -11.24
CA GLU A 23 -7.45 6.49 -11.12
C GLU A 23 -7.85 6.64 -9.66
N THR A 24 -8.49 7.76 -9.33
CA THR A 24 -9.02 8.03 -8.00
C THR A 24 -10.44 8.55 -8.13
N TYR A 25 -11.35 7.95 -7.38
CA TYR A 25 -12.76 8.33 -7.35
C TYR A 25 -13.34 8.16 -5.94
N LYS A 26 -14.52 8.75 -5.73
CA LYS A 26 -15.27 8.64 -4.48
C LYS A 26 -16.48 7.73 -4.66
N VAL A 27 -16.71 6.87 -3.68
CA VAL A 27 -17.94 6.08 -3.54
C VAL A 27 -18.58 6.47 -2.21
N GLY A 28 -19.56 7.37 -2.26
CA GLY A 28 -20.07 8.01 -1.04
C GLY A 28 -18.96 8.78 -0.30
N ALA A 29 -18.73 8.43 0.97
CA ALA A 29 -17.67 9.02 1.79
C ALA A 29 -16.29 8.35 1.62
N THR A 30 -16.21 7.28 0.82
CA THR A 30 -15.01 6.46 0.66
C THR A 30 -14.17 6.97 -0.51
N ASN A 31 -12.88 7.19 -0.28
CA ASN A 31 -11.92 7.45 -1.35
C ASN A 31 -11.35 6.12 -1.84
N VAL A 32 -11.44 5.89 -3.14
CA VAL A 32 -10.90 4.69 -3.80
C VAL A 32 -9.86 5.13 -4.81
N THR A 33 -8.69 4.52 -4.75
CA THR A 33 -7.68 4.65 -5.80
C THR A 33 -7.29 3.26 -6.26
N GLU A 34 -7.25 3.07 -7.57
CA GLU A 34 -6.81 1.82 -8.16
C GLU A 34 -5.89 2.07 -9.35
N GLY A 35 -5.14 1.04 -9.70
CA GLY A 35 -4.15 1.16 -10.74
C GLY A 35 -3.55 -0.17 -11.14
N VAL A 36 -2.77 -0.08 -12.20
CA VAL A 36 -2.03 -1.20 -12.77
C VAL A 36 -0.56 -0.85 -12.71
N THR A 37 0.25 -1.78 -12.21
CA THR A 37 1.70 -1.67 -12.21
C THR A 37 2.31 -2.78 -13.05
N VAL A 38 3.21 -2.38 -13.95
CA VAL A 38 4.00 -3.29 -14.79
C VAL A 38 5.43 -3.26 -14.27
N VAL A 39 5.94 -4.45 -13.92
CA VAL A 39 7.32 -4.66 -13.48
C VAL A 39 8.04 -5.46 -14.54
N GLN A 40 9.14 -4.91 -15.07
CA GLN A 40 10.02 -5.59 -16.01
C GLN A 40 11.23 -6.11 -15.25
N PHE A 41 11.62 -7.35 -15.54
CA PHE A 41 12.81 -7.98 -15.00
C PHE A 41 13.89 -8.04 -16.07
N LYS A 42 15.15 -8.12 -15.65
CA LYS A 42 16.27 -8.37 -16.55
C LYS A 42 16.17 -9.79 -17.12
N GLU A 43 15.78 -10.75 -16.29
CA GLU A 43 15.61 -12.15 -16.66
C GLU A 43 14.12 -12.55 -16.68
N GLY A 44 13.64 -13.03 -17.84
CA GLY A 44 12.32 -13.64 -17.99
C GLY A 44 11.15 -12.66 -18.15
N PRO A 45 9.89 -13.16 -18.09
CA PRO A 45 8.70 -12.35 -18.33
C PRO A 45 8.45 -11.35 -17.19
N GLY A 46 7.93 -10.17 -17.57
CA GLY A 46 7.46 -9.16 -16.62
C GLY A 46 6.27 -9.63 -15.78
N ALA A 47 5.90 -8.82 -14.78
CA ALA A 47 4.73 -9.02 -13.95
C ALA A 47 3.77 -7.84 -14.08
N ILE A 48 2.46 -8.14 -14.07
CA ILE A 48 1.39 -7.16 -13.98
C ILE A 48 0.75 -7.33 -12.60
N LEU A 49 0.60 -6.22 -11.88
CA LEU A 49 -0.08 -6.13 -10.61
C LEU A 49 -1.26 -5.18 -10.76
N ASN A 50 -2.46 -5.67 -10.47
CA ASN A 50 -3.61 -4.78 -10.26
C ASN A 50 -3.68 -4.49 -8.77
N TRP A 51 -3.90 -3.25 -8.40
CA TRP A 51 -4.02 -2.87 -7.00
C TRP A 51 -5.13 -1.86 -6.80
N LYS A 52 -5.70 -1.87 -5.60
CA LYS A 52 -6.75 -0.96 -5.16
C LYS A 52 -6.49 -0.63 -3.70
N TYR A 53 -6.56 0.64 -3.34
CA TYR A 53 -6.65 1.04 -1.93
C TYR A 53 -7.92 1.84 -1.69
N ILE A 54 -8.55 1.55 -0.55
CA ILE A 54 -9.85 2.06 -0.15
C ILE A 54 -9.65 2.72 1.21
N ILE A 55 -9.96 4.01 1.31
CA ILE A 55 -9.83 4.80 2.53
C ILE A 55 -11.19 5.37 2.91
N GLU A 56 -11.65 4.98 4.09
CA GLU A 56 -12.84 5.51 4.73
C GLU A 56 -12.41 6.37 5.93
N GLY A 57 -12.64 7.68 5.86
CA GLY A 57 -12.19 8.63 6.87
C GLY A 57 -10.86 9.33 6.52
N GLU A 58 -10.18 9.86 7.54
CA GLU A 58 -8.94 10.62 7.39
C GLU A 58 -7.77 9.86 8.02
N THR A 59 -6.74 9.53 7.23
CA THR A 59 -5.60 8.70 7.69
C THR A 59 -4.74 9.37 8.76
N SER A 60 -4.86 10.69 8.92
CA SER A 60 -4.22 11.45 10.00
C SER A 60 -5.07 11.48 11.29
N SER A 61 -6.23 10.84 11.28
CA SER A 61 -7.19 10.78 12.38
C SER A 61 -7.78 9.37 12.48
N ASN A 62 -9.09 9.24 12.33
CA ASN A 62 -9.79 7.96 12.28
C ASN A 62 -10.03 7.56 10.82
N ALA A 63 -9.42 6.45 10.40
CA ALA A 63 -9.71 5.86 9.09
C ALA A 63 -9.63 4.35 9.09
N SER A 64 -10.47 3.72 8.27
CA SER A 64 -10.31 2.33 7.82
C SER A 64 -9.65 2.32 6.44
N ILE A 65 -8.57 1.56 6.31
CA ILE A 65 -7.74 1.50 5.12
C ILE A 65 -7.68 0.04 4.66
N THR A 66 -8.07 -0.24 3.42
CA THR A 66 -7.95 -1.56 2.81
C THR A 66 -7.05 -1.49 1.60
N TYR A 67 -6.01 -2.31 1.53
CA TYR A 67 -5.18 -2.50 0.35
C TYR A 67 -5.48 -3.87 -0.26
N VAL A 68 -5.73 -3.90 -1.56
CA VAL A 68 -5.92 -5.12 -2.34
C VAL A 68 -4.87 -5.13 -3.44
N ILE A 69 -4.13 -6.23 -3.56
CA ILE A 69 -3.15 -6.46 -4.61
C ILE A 69 -3.47 -7.80 -5.26
N GLN A 70 -3.64 -7.80 -6.58
CA GLN A 70 -3.85 -8.99 -7.38
C GLN A 70 -2.65 -9.21 -8.29
N HIS A 71 -2.06 -10.39 -8.21
CA HIS A 71 -0.97 -10.80 -9.09
C HIS A 71 -0.99 -12.31 -9.29
N SER A 72 -0.73 -12.78 -10.52
CA SER A 72 -0.61 -14.22 -10.83
C SER A 72 -1.81 -15.07 -10.33
N GLY A 73 -3.03 -14.55 -10.46
CA GLY A 73 -4.26 -15.24 -10.01
C GLY A 73 -4.46 -15.28 -8.49
N LYS A 74 -3.58 -14.64 -7.70
CA LYS A 74 -3.70 -14.52 -6.25
C LYS A 74 -4.13 -13.11 -5.87
N THR A 75 -4.97 -13.03 -4.84
CA THR A 75 -5.41 -11.77 -4.23
C THR A 75 -4.86 -11.68 -2.81
N ILE A 76 -4.18 -10.58 -2.51
CA ILE A 76 -3.72 -10.22 -1.18
C ILE A 76 -4.54 -9.03 -0.71
N THR A 77 -5.18 -9.15 0.45
CA THR A 77 -5.95 -8.07 1.07
C THR A 77 -5.39 -7.77 2.45
N ASN A 78 -4.95 -6.55 2.67
CA ASN A 78 -4.50 -6.04 3.96
C ASN A 78 -5.48 -4.99 4.47
N LYS A 79 -5.76 -4.98 5.77
CA LYS A 79 -6.70 -4.05 6.40
C LYS A 79 -6.07 -3.40 7.61
N PHE A 80 -6.15 -2.08 7.67
CA PHE A 80 -5.61 -1.25 8.75
C PHE A 80 -6.67 -0.27 9.22
N LYS A 81 -6.55 0.12 10.48
CA LYS A 81 -7.31 1.18 11.12
C LYS A 81 -6.32 2.15 11.72
N THR A 82 -6.65 3.44 11.59
CA THR A 82 -5.92 4.53 12.24
C THR A 82 -6.83 5.14 13.29
N LYS A 83 -6.24 5.57 14.41
CA LYS A 83 -6.94 6.31 15.46
C LYS A 83 -6.06 7.48 15.92
N TYR A 84 -6.61 8.68 15.96
CA TYR A 84 -5.90 9.85 16.49
C TYR A 84 -5.51 9.63 17.97
N ILE A 85 -4.27 9.97 18.31
CA ILE A 85 -3.76 9.97 19.68
C ILE A 85 -3.60 11.42 20.15
N ASP A 86 -2.68 12.17 19.51
CA ASP A 86 -2.33 13.52 19.93
C ASP A 86 -1.61 14.31 18.81
N THR A 87 -1.34 15.59 19.04
CA THR A 87 -0.50 16.44 18.19
C THR A 87 0.66 17.00 19.01
N ILE A 88 1.88 16.54 18.73
CA ILE A 88 3.09 16.97 19.44
C ILE A 88 4.03 17.63 18.43
N ASN A 89 4.48 18.86 18.74
CA ASN A 89 5.41 19.63 17.89
C ASN A 89 4.96 19.73 16.41
N GLY A 90 3.66 19.97 16.18
CA GLY A 90 3.09 20.09 14.84
C GLY A 90 2.98 18.77 14.05
N LYS A 91 3.14 17.62 14.71
CA LYS A 91 2.96 16.29 14.12
C LYS A 91 1.76 15.59 14.73
N LYS A 92 0.86 15.08 13.89
CA LYS A 92 -0.24 14.21 14.32
C LYS A 92 0.31 12.82 14.62
N ILE A 93 0.01 12.30 15.80
CA ILE A 93 0.31 10.93 16.21
C ILE A 93 -0.97 10.12 16.10
N VAL A 94 -0.90 8.98 15.42
CA VAL A 94 -2.01 8.05 15.30
C VAL A 94 -1.57 6.64 15.68
N HIS A 95 -2.47 5.89 16.29
CA HIS A 95 -2.32 4.45 16.49
C HIS A 95 -2.73 3.73 15.22
N VAL A 96 -1.92 2.78 14.75
CA VAL A 96 -2.25 1.92 13.62
C VAL A 96 -2.43 0.48 14.10
N GLU A 97 -3.63 -0.03 13.91
CA GLU A 97 -3.98 -1.42 14.16
C GLU A 97 -4.39 -2.10 12.85
N GLY A 98 -3.92 -3.30 12.57
CA GLY A 98 -4.37 -4.01 11.37
C GLY A 98 -3.68 -5.33 11.15
N SER A 99 -4.04 -5.99 10.05
CA SER A 99 -3.39 -7.20 9.60
C SER A 99 -3.06 -7.14 8.11
N GLY A 100 -1.94 -7.77 7.77
CA GLY A 100 -1.52 -7.94 6.39
C GLY A 100 -0.48 -9.03 6.22
N LEU A 101 -0.08 -9.28 4.98
CA LEU A 101 0.97 -10.27 4.69
C LEU A 101 2.36 -9.63 4.72
N ASN A 102 3.32 -10.30 5.37
CA ASN A 102 4.73 -9.96 5.23
C ASN A 102 5.33 -10.49 3.92
N SER A 103 6.62 -10.23 3.67
CA SER A 103 7.34 -10.68 2.47
C SER A 103 7.30 -12.19 2.22
N ASN A 104 7.06 -12.99 3.27
CA ASN A 104 6.99 -14.45 3.21
C ASN A 104 5.55 -14.95 3.07
N GLY A 105 4.57 -14.06 2.85
CA GLY A 105 3.17 -14.40 2.71
C GLY A 105 2.51 -14.86 4.02
N ARG A 106 3.13 -14.61 5.19
CA ARG A 106 2.53 -14.91 6.49
C ARG A 106 1.74 -13.73 6.99
N VAL A 107 0.60 -14.01 7.63
CA VAL A 107 -0.20 -12.98 8.31
C VAL A 107 0.64 -12.36 9.43
N THR A 108 0.64 -11.04 9.46
CA THR A 108 1.24 -10.21 10.49
C THR A 108 0.22 -9.21 10.98
N THR A 109 0.31 -8.86 12.26
CA THR A 109 -0.45 -7.78 12.85
C THR A 109 0.44 -6.54 12.96
N ALA A 110 -0.11 -5.39 12.57
CA ALA A 110 0.47 -4.09 12.88
C ALA A 110 -0.26 -3.55 14.10
N ASN A 111 0.48 -3.18 15.14
CA ASN A 111 -0.01 -2.48 16.32
C ASN A 111 1.12 -1.55 16.76
N LYS A 112 1.08 -0.30 16.28
CA LYS A 112 2.15 0.68 16.52
C LYS A 112 1.66 2.10 16.31
N ASP A 113 2.35 3.04 16.96
CA ASP A 113 2.10 4.47 16.78
C ASP A 113 2.96 5.02 15.63
N LEU A 114 2.37 5.92 14.83
CA LEU A 114 3.03 6.58 13.71
C LEU A 114 2.83 8.10 13.79
N SER A 115 3.86 8.86 13.40
CA SER A 115 3.81 10.33 13.33
C SER A 115 3.71 10.83 11.88
N TYR A 116 2.75 11.72 11.61
CA TYR A 116 2.55 12.40 10.33
C TYR A 116 2.78 13.90 10.46
N ASN A 117 3.42 14.51 9.45
CA ASN A 117 3.55 15.97 9.40
C ASN A 117 2.21 16.60 8.97
N LEU A 118 1.81 17.68 9.64
CA LEU A 118 0.75 18.57 9.17
C LEU A 118 1.27 19.28 7.91
N ARG A 119 0.70 18.96 6.74
CA ARG A 119 0.92 19.72 5.50
C ARG A 119 -0.15 20.78 5.37
#